data_AF-A0A0B1S0I3-F1
#
_entry.id   AF-A0A0B1S0I3-F1
#
_cell.length_a   1.000
_cell.length_b   1.000
_cell.length_c   1.000
_cell.angle_alpha   90.00
_cell.angle_beta   90.00
_cell.angle_gamma   90.00
#
_symmetry.space_group_name_H-M   'P 1'
#
loop_
_entity.id
_entity.type
_entity.pdbx_description
1 polymer ?
#
loop_
_entity_poly.entity_id
_entity_poly.type
_entity_poly.pdbx_seq_one_letter_code
_entity_poly.pdbx_strand_id
1 'polypeptide(L)'
;MMIEGLRKSNDPRMQQKSFILAQKWILANYHVFQTDNVMWEKYDVASIKPQTGGGGEYNVQAGFGWTNGVALDLLVAYGDRLTSPKINNGNTAQGLRSTSCFAVFVLIMTTLYINC
;
A
#
# COMPACT_ATOMS: atom_id res chain seq x y z
N MET A 1 9.50 14.49 -5.29
CA MET A 1 9.15 13.08 -5.63
C MET A 1 8.63 13.04 -7.06
N MET A 2 9.05 12.07 -7.89
CA MET A 2 8.66 11.98 -9.31
C MET A 2 7.14 11.79 -9.50
N ILE A 3 6.53 10.88 -8.73
CA ILE A 3 5.09 10.61 -8.80
C ILE A 3 4.29 11.90 -8.57
N GLU A 4 4.73 12.71 -7.60
CA GLU A 4 4.07 13.97 -7.27
C GLU A 4 4.19 15.02 -8.38
N GLY A 5 5.35 15.11 -9.03
CA GLY A 5 5.53 16.00 -10.18
C GLY A 5 4.63 15.62 -11.35
N LEU A 6 4.52 14.32 -11.64
CA LEU A 6 3.63 13.81 -12.70
C LEU A 6 2.15 14.02 -12.34
N ARG A 7 1.78 13.85 -11.06
CA ARG A 7 0.42 14.09 -10.57
C ARG A 7 -0.02 15.54 -10.70
N LYS A 8 0.88 16.48 -10.41
CA LYS A 8 0.63 17.93 -10.49
C LYS A 8 0.75 18.52 -11.89
N SER A 9 1.10 17.71 -12.89
CA SER A 9 1.19 18.17 -14.27
C SER A 9 -0.20 18.41 -14.87
N ASN A 10 -0.28 19.25 -15.90
CA ASN A 10 -1.53 19.53 -16.64
C ASN A 10 -1.83 18.51 -17.76
N ASP A 11 -0.98 17.49 -17.97
CA ASP A 11 -1.21 16.45 -18.98
C ASP A 11 -1.90 15.23 -18.33
N PRO A 12 -3.15 14.89 -18.73
CA PRO A 12 -3.87 13.73 -18.20
C PRO A 12 -3.10 12.40 -18.34
N ARG A 13 -2.27 12.26 -19.38
CA ARG A 13 -1.45 11.06 -19.59
C ARG A 13 -0.36 10.95 -18.54
N MET A 14 0.20 12.07 -18.10
CA MET A 14 1.22 12.10 -17.05
C MET A 14 0.61 11.81 -15.68
N GLN A 15 -0.59 12.35 -15.41
CA GLN A 15 -1.37 11.99 -14.22
C GLN A 15 -1.75 10.51 -14.20
N GLN A 16 -2.05 9.91 -15.35
CA GLN A 16 -2.30 8.47 -15.41
C GLN A 16 -1.01 7.66 -15.16
N LYS A 17 0.13 8.10 -15.70
CA LYS A 17 1.42 7.48 -15.41
C LYS A 17 1.80 7.59 -13.94
N SER A 18 1.50 8.72 -13.28
CA SER A 18 1.76 8.87 -11.84
C SER A 18 1.01 7.83 -11.01
N PHE A 19 -0.27 7.60 -11.33
CA PHE A 19 -1.05 6.55 -10.69
C PHE A 19 -0.48 5.15 -10.92
N ILE A 20 -0.10 4.82 -12.17
CA ILE A 20 0.47 3.51 -12.49
C ILE A 20 1.76 3.26 -11.70
N LEU A 21 2.62 4.28 -11.58
CA LEU A 21 3.85 4.19 -10.79
C LEU A 21 3.55 4.03 -9.30
N ALA A 22 2.60 4.79 -8.76
CA ALA A 22 2.18 4.69 -7.37
C ALA A 22 1.65 3.28 -7.05
N GLN A 23 0.75 2.75 -7.88
CA GLN A 23 0.19 1.41 -7.75
C GLN A 23 1.29 0.34 -7.75
N LYS A 24 2.23 0.41 -8.71
CA LYS A 24 3.35 -0.55 -8.78
C LYS A 24 4.24 -0.48 -7.55
N TRP A 25 4.59 0.73 -7.11
CA TRP A 25 5.46 0.92 -5.97
C TRP A 25 4.81 0.44 -4.67
N ILE A 26 3.53 0.77 -4.41
CA ILE A 26 2.80 0.30 -3.22
C ILE A 26 2.70 -1.22 -3.21
N LEU A 27 2.39 -1.87 -4.34
CA LEU A 27 2.28 -3.34 -4.40
C LEU A 27 3.63 -4.02 -4.14
N ALA A 28 4.72 -3.47 -4.67
CA ALA A 28 6.06 -4.00 -4.43
C ALA A 28 6.45 -3.88 -2.95
N ASN A 29 6.19 -2.72 -2.33
CA ASN A 29 6.44 -2.51 -0.91
C ASN A 29 5.58 -3.43 -0.04
N TYR A 30 4.29 -3.54 -0.37
CA TYR A 30 3.35 -4.41 0.33
C TYR A 30 3.79 -5.88 0.27
N HIS A 31 4.24 -6.36 -0.89
CA HIS A 31 4.73 -7.74 -1.05
C HIS A 31 5.87 -8.08 -0.07
N VAL A 32 6.87 -7.20 0.05
CA VAL A 32 8.00 -7.41 0.98
C VAL A 32 7.56 -7.17 2.43
N PHE A 33 6.67 -6.21 2.67
CA PHE A 33 6.14 -5.95 4.00
C PHE A 33 5.36 -7.15 4.56
N GLN A 34 4.65 -7.90 3.71
CA GLN A 34 3.93 -9.11 4.13
C GLN A 34 4.86 -10.20 4.67
N THR A 35 6.11 -10.29 4.19
CA THR A 35 7.07 -11.28 4.67
C THR A 35 7.83 -10.79 5.89
N ASP A 36 8.28 -9.53 5.86
CA ASP A 36 9.28 -9.05 6.81
C ASP A 36 8.65 -8.22 7.96
N ASN A 37 7.38 -7.80 7.81
CA ASN A 37 6.67 -6.89 8.70
C ASN A 37 7.38 -5.55 8.94
N VAL A 38 8.34 -5.21 8.08
CA VAL A 38 9.10 -3.96 8.11
C VAL A 38 9.18 -3.38 6.71
N MET A 39 9.29 -2.07 6.63
CA MET A 39 9.60 -1.38 5.38
C MET A 39 11.08 -1.04 5.33
N TRP A 40 11.69 -1.26 4.16
CA TRP A 40 13.12 -1.16 3.96
C TRP A 40 13.52 0.17 3.35
N GLU A 41 14.79 0.53 3.50
CA GLU A 41 15.38 1.73 2.91
C GLU A 41 15.25 1.76 1.38
N LYS A 42 15.48 0.62 0.71
CA LYS A 42 15.56 0.51 -0.74
C LYS A 42 14.98 -0.81 -1.24
N TYR A 43 14.51 -0.82 -2.48
CA TYR A 43 13.87 -1.97 -3.13
C TYR A 43 14.50 -2.22 -4.49
N ASP A 44 14.58 -3.49 -4.89
CA ASP A 44 14.98 -3.87 -6.23
C ASP A 44 13.79 -3.69 -7.19
N VAL A 45 14.01 -2.90 -8.25
CA VAL A 45 13.01 -2.59 -9.28
C VAL A 45 13.27 -3.32 -10.60
N ALA A 46 14.42 -4.00 -10.74
CA ALA A 46 14.79 -4.74 -11.94
C ALA A 46 14.28 -6.20 -11.89
N SER A 47 14.18 -6.76 -10.68
CA SER A 47 13.70 -8.13 -10.47
C SER A 47 12.21 -8.27 -10.73
N ILE A 48 11.82 -9.42 -11.30
CA ILE A 48 10.41 -9.79 -11.54
C ILE A 48 9.64 -9.91 -10.22
N LYS A 49 10.31 -10.38 -9.16
CA LYS A 49 9.75 -10.48 -7.82
C LYS A 49 10.21 -9.29 -6.97
N PRO A 50 9.28 -8.56 -6.33
CA PRO A 50 9.65 -7.48 -5.42
C PRO A 50 10.49 -8.03 -4.26
N GLN A 51 11.66 -7.45 -4.06
CA GLN A 51 12.58 -7.79 -2.98
C GLN A 51 13.27 -6.54 -2.45
N THR A 52 13.86 -6.66 -1.27
CA THR A 52 14.73 -5.61 -0.72
C THR A 52 15.88 -5.34 -1.68
N GLY A 53 16.19 -4.07 -1.90
CA GLY A 53 17.38 -3.71 -2.66
C GLY A 53 18.64 -3.98 -1.85
N GLY A 54 19.75 -4.19 -2.55
CA GLY A 54 21.06 -4.39 -1.95
C GLY A 54 22.12 -3.46 -2.53
N GLY A 55 23.37 -3.65 -2.11
CA GLY A 55 24.53 -2.91 -2.60
C GLY A 55 24.82 -1.61 -1.84
N GLY A 56 26.04 -1.11 -2.05
CA GLY A 56 26.66 -0.05 -1.27
C GLY A 56 27.62 -0.58 -0.20
N GLU A 57 28.13 0.32 0.64
CA GLU A 57 29.09 -0.02 1.70
C GLU A 57 28.42 -0.61 2.95
N TYR A 58 27.10 -0.48 3.08
CA TYR A 58 26.34 -0.89 4.27
C TYR A 58 25.14 -1.77 3.92
N ASN A 59 24.76 -2.60 4.89
CA ASN A 59 23.53 -3.40 4.84
C ASN A 59 22.29 -2.51 4.78
N VAL A 60 21.28 -2.99 4.07
CA VAL A 60 20.00 -2.29 3.97
C VAL A 60 19.32 -2.18 5.34
N GLN A 61 18.79 -1.00 5.66
CA GLN A 61 18.20 -0.73 6.97
C GLN A 61 16.68 -0.97 6.96
N ALA A 62 16.17 -1.56 8.05
CA ALA A 62 14.75 -1.74 8.32
C ALA A 62 14.15 -0.52 9.04
N GLY A 63 12.85 -0.27 8.84
CA GLY A 63 12.11 0.78 9.55
C GLY A 63 12.40 2.20 9.05
N PHE A 64 12.62 2.37 7.75
CA PHE A 64 13.07 3.65 7.22
C PHE A 64 11.92 4.66 7.07
N GLY A 65 12.02 5.78 7.81
CA GLY A 65 10.96 6.80 7.92
C GLY A 65 10.49 7.38 6.59
N TRP A 66 11.38 7.61 5.62
CA TRP A 66 11.00 8.11 4.30
C TRP A 66 10.09 7.14 3.54
N THR A 67 10.26 5.83 3.70
CA THR A 67 9.57 4.81 2.90
C THR A 67 8.16 4.70 3.44
N ASN A 68 8.05 4.71 4.78
CA ASN A 68 6.77 4.80 5.48
C ASN A 68 6.01 6.07 5.09
N GLY A 69 6.69 7.23 5.09
CA GLY A 69 6.09 8.51 4.72
C GLY A 69 5.56 8.54 3.29
N VAL A 70 6.34 8.04 2.32
CA VAL A 70 5.91 7.92 0.93
C VAL A 70 4.75 6.94 0.78
N ALA A 71 4.76 5.81 1.50
CA ALA A 71 3.65 4.87 1.46
C ALA A 71 2.34 5.50 1.96
N LEU A 72 2.39 6.20 3.09
CA LEU A 72 1.22 6.89 3.63
C LEU A 72 0.73 8.00 2.68
N ASP A 73 1.63 8.81 2.12
CA ASP A 73 1.28 9.87 1.15
C ASP A 73 0.56 9.30 -0.07
N LEU A 74 1.07 8.20 -0.64
CA LEU A 74 0.44 7.55 -1.79
C LEU A 74 -0.89 6.87 -1.47
N LEU A 75 -1.02 6.29 -0.27
CA LEU A 75 -2.28 5.72 0.21
C LEU A 75 -3.34 6.81 0.42
N VAL A 76 -2.95 7.98 0.92
CA VAL A 76 -3.86 9.14 1.06
C VAL A 76 -4.22 9.72 -0.31
N ALA A 77 -3.25 9.82 -1.24
CA ALA A 77 -3.46 10.45 -2.53
C ALA A 77 -4.23 9.58 -3.54
N TYR A 78 -4.12 8.26 -3.46
CA TYR A 78 -4.70 7.33 -4.45
C TYR A 78 -5.53 6.19 -3.83
N GLY A 79 -5.82 6.22 -2.52
CA GLY A 79 -6.46 5.11 -1.81
C GLY A 79 -7.82 4.67 -2.38
N ASP A 80 -8.56 5.60 -2.99
CA ASP A 80 -9.83 5.35 -3.69
C ASP A 80 -9.65 4.58 -5.02
N ARG A 81 -8.48 4.69 -5.64
CA ARG A 81 -8.15 4.10 -6.95
C ARG A 81 -7.22 2.90 -6.87
N LEU A 82 -6.50 2.74 -5.76
CA LEU A 82 -5.56 1.64 -5.55
C LEU A 82 -6.29 0.29 -5.53
N THR A 83 -5.63 -0.73 -6.05
CA THR A 83 -6.11 -2.11 -6.07
C THR A 83 -5.15 -3.01 -5.31
N SER A 84 -5.70 -3.97 -4.57
CA SER A 84 -4.92 -5.05 -3.96
C SER A 84 -4.75 -6.21 -4.94
N PRO A 85 -3.68 -7.00 -4.84
CA PRO A 85 -3.56 -8.24 -5.61
C PRO A 85 -4.77 -9.13 -5.32
N LYS A 86 -5.43 -9.62 -6.37
CA LYS A 86 -6.50 -10.63 -6.19
C LYS A 86 -5.84 -11.93 -5.77
N ILE A 87 -6.17 -12.42 -4.58
CA ILE A 87 -5.88 -13.81 -4.24
C ILE A 87 -6.85 -14.66 -5.05
N ASN A 88 -6.34 -15.34 -6.08
CA ASN A 88 -7.10 -16.34 -6.80
C ASN A 88 -7.24 -17.56 -5.88
N ASN A 89 -8.25 -17.54 -5.01
CA ASN A 89 -8.68 -18.73 -4.27
C ASN A 89 -9.34 -19.69 -5.26
N GLY A 90 -8.53 -20.45 -6.00
CA GLY A 90 -8.99 -21.69 -6.60
C GLY A 90 -9.44 -22.61 -5.46
N ASN A 91 -10.76 -22.61 -5.20
CA ASN A 91 -11.50 -23.30 -4.13
C ASN A 91 -11.82 -22.48 -2.87
N THR A 92 -12.49 -21.33 -3.00
CA THR A 92 -13.55 -20.95 -2.04
C THR A 92 -14.53 -19.99 -2.68
N ALA A 93 -15.72 -20.49 -3.02
CA ALA A 93 -16.89 -19.65 -3.12
C ALA A 93 -17.27 -19.19 -1.71
N GLN A 94 -16.80 -18.03 -1.27
CA GLN A 94 -17.42 -17.29 -0.16
C GLN A 94 -17.34 -15.80 -0.47
N GLY A 95 -18.53 -15.22 -0.67
CA GLY A 95 -18.71 -13.83 -1.04
C GLY A 95 -18.06 -12.90 -0.04
N LEU A 96 -17.22 -11.99 -0.55
CA LEU A 96 -16.77 -10.82 0.17
C LEU A 96 -18.00 -9.92 0.38
N ARG A 97 -18.75 -10.16 1.46
CA ARG A 97 -19.78 -9.23 1.90
C ARG A 97 -19.05 -7.96 2.32
N SER A 98 -19.18 -6.94 1.47
CA SER A 98 -19.02 -5.53 1.82
C SER A 98 -19.80 -5.28 3.10
N THR A 99 -19.10 -5.35 4.24
CA THR A 99 -19.62 -4.89 5.51
C THR A 99 -18.95 -3.55 5.73
N SER A 100 -19.74 -2.51 5.45
CA SER A 100 -19.41 -1.12 5.72
C SER A 100 -18.80 -1.00 7.11
N CYS A 101 -17.62 -0.37 7.19
CA CYS A 101 -16.87 -0.10 8.43
C CYS A 101 -17.75 0.61 9.51
N PHE A 102 -18.86 1.23 9.10
CA PHE A 102 -19.85 1.84 9.99
C PHE A 102 -20.51 0.85 10.97
N ALA A 103 -20.74 -0.41 10.60
CA ALA A 103 -21.49 -1.34 11.45
C ALA A 103 -20.69 -1.83 12.66
N VAL A 104 -19.35 -1.92 12.52
CA VAL A 104 -18.45 -2.32 13.61
C VAL A 104 -18.36 -1.23 14.68
N PHE A 105 -18.43 0.05 14.27
CA PHE A 105 -18.37 1.18 15.19
C PHE A 105 -19.61 1.30 16.08
N VAL A 106 -20.81 1.01 15.54
CA VAL A 106 -22.07 1.09 16.30
C VAL A 106 -22.17 -0.02 17.34
N LEU A 107 -21.70 -1.23 17.03
CA LEU A 107 -21.73 -2.37 17.95
C LEU A 107 -20.80 -2.18 19.16
N ILE A 108 -19.65 -1.54 18.97
CA ILE A 108 -18.71 -1.25 20.06
C ILE A 108 -19.27 -0.17 20.99
N MET A 109 -19.95 0.85 20.46
CA MET A 109 -20.54 1.91 21.28
C MET A 109 -21.75 1.46 22.10
N THR A 110 -22.57 0.54 21.59
CA THR A 110 -23.75 0.05 22.34
C THR A 110 -23.36 -0.90 23.48
N THR A 111 -22.28 -1.68 23.33
CA THR A 111 -21.82 -2.57 24.42
C THR A 111 -21.11 -1.84 25.55
N LEU A 112 -20.49 -0.68 25.25
CA LEU A 112 -19.87 0.18 26.25
C LEU A 112 -20.88 1.04 27.02
N TYR A 113 -22.07 1.32 26.47
CA TYR A 113 -23.09 2.15 27.12
C TYR A 113 -24.08 1.39 28.01
N ILE A 114 -24.09 0.05 27.98
CA ILE A 114 -25.05 -0.78 28.75
C ILE A 114 -24.46 -1.28 30.09
N ASN A 115 -23.18 -1.04 30.36
CA ASN A 115 -22.51 -1.43 31.61
C ASN A 115 -22.25 -0.26 32.58
N CYS A 116 -23.13 0.74 32.61
CA CYS A 116 -23.17 1.74 33.69
C CYS A 116 -24.61 1.88 34.21
#